data_AF-A0A1F2UAJ0-F1
#
_entry.id   AF-A0A1F2UAJ0-F1
#
_cell.length_a   1.000
_cell.length_b   1.000
_cell.length_c   1.000
_cell.angle_alpha   90.00
_cell.angle_beta   90.00
_cell.angle_gamma   90.00
#
_symmetry.space_group_name_H-M   'P 1'
#
loop_
_entity.id
_entity.type
_entity.pdbx_description
1 polymer ?
#
loop_
_entity_poly.entity_id
_entity_poly.type
_entity_poly.pdbx_seq_one_letter_code
_entity_poly.pdbx_strand_id
1 'polypeptide(L)'
;MPQSRGLFDYARAAFNARPFGMFVAPNWVGVASFALLGLVNPGFWVLGAGMELGYLALLSTNRRFQRVVDAVDVSGSERDWQRKIGGLLSGLGDGDRRRYDALAARCKGILDQQTQGEVAAIETQSEGLGRLMWMYLRLLVARHAIDRVLGDAGRGEPLDRRLRDLEAQVEAPGVSDDLRRSLNSQVDILRQRIAQQSEAKEKLRFLDAEIVRIQEQVELIREQAALSTDPERLSQRIDQITATLGGTAQWIRDQQKVYGEMEDLLAEPPPLTAAVRVRESQ
;
A
#
# COMPACT_ATOMS: atom_id res chain seq x y z
N MET A 1 3.20 -17.87 1.78
CA MET A 1 2.55 -19.06 1.17
C MET A 1 1.25 -18.65 0.51
N PRO A 2 0.99 -18.98 -0.77
CA PRO A 2 -0.32 -18.73 -1.36
C PRO A 2 -1.35 -19.58 -0.59
N GLN A 3 -2.42 -18.96 -0.13
CA GLN A 3 -3.54 -19.70 0.46
C GLN A 3 -3.99 -20.75 -0.55
N SER A 4 -4.00 -22.02 -0.15
CA SER A 4 -4.48 -23.10 -1.00
C SER A 4 -5.97 -22.88 -1.25
N ARG A 5 -6.30 -22.37 -2.44
CA ARG A 5 -7.68 -22.14 -2.86
C ARG A 5 -8.53 -23.37 -2.66
N GLY A 6 -9.75 -23.16 -2.19
CA GLY A 6 -10.73 -24.23 -2.11
C GLY A 6 -11.17 -24.65 -3.50
N LEU A 7 -11.62 -25.90 -3.65
CA LEU A 7 -12.27 -26.38 -4.88
C LEU A 7 -13.43 -25.47 -5.32
N PHE A 8 -14.08 -24.82 -4.35
CA PHE A 8 -15.14 -23.84 -4.58
C PHE A 8 -14.68 -22.60 -5.36
N ASP A 9 -13.47 -22.10 -5.11
CA ASP A 9 -12.93 -20.92 -5.83
C ASP A 9 -12.68 -21.25 -7.30
N TYR A 10 -12.16 -22.45 -7.58
CA TYR A 10 -11.99 -22.94 -8.94
C TYR A 10 -13.32 -23.22 -9.63
N ALA A 11 -14.32 -23.75 -8.92
CA ALA A 11 -15.67 -23.95 -9.46
C ALA A 11 -16.35 -22.62 -9.79
N ARG A 12 -16.18 -21.59 -8.96
CA ARG A 12 -16.68 -20.23 -9.22
C ARG A 12 -15.99 -19.59 -10.42
N ALA A 13 -14.67 -19.76 -10.54
CA ALA A 13 -13.90 -19.30 -11.70
C ALA A 13 -14.32 -20.03 -12.98
N ALA A 14 -14.54 -21.35 -12.91
CA ALA A 14 -15.05 -22.16 -14.01
C ALA A 14 -16.46 -21.74 -14.45
N PHE A 15 -17.34 -21.43 -13.50
CA PHE A 15 -18.71 -21.00 -13.79
C PHE A 15 -18.73 -19.65 -14.53
N ASN A 16 -17.84 -18.72 -14.16
CA ASN A 16 -17.76 -17.39 -14.74
C ASN A 16 -16.74 -17.26 -15.89
N ALA A 17 -16.14 -18.36 -16.34
CA ALA A 17 -15.15 -18.34 -17.41
C ALA A 17 -15.77 -17.85 -18.72
N ARG A 18 -15.10 -16.92 -19.40
CA ARG A 18 -15.51 -16.34 -20.68
C ARG A 18 -14.52 -16.71 -21.79
N PRO A 19 -14.62 -17.91 -22.36
CA PRO A 19 -13.74 -18.29 -23.46
C PRO A 19 -14.06 -17.46 -24.72
N PHE A 20 -13.04 -17.22 -25.55
CA PHE A 20 -13.17 -16.60 -26.89
C PHE A 20 -13.80 -15.19 -26.92
N GLY A 21 -13.69 -14.41 -25.84
CA GLY A 21 -14.14 -13.01 -25.84
C GLY A 21 -15.67 -12.82 -25.74
N MET A 22 -16.41 -13.84 -25.29
CA MET A 22 -17.86 -13.72 -25.08
C MET A 22 -18.21 -12.73 -23.96
N PHE A 23 -19.28 -11.94 -24.17
CA PHE A 23 -19.77 -10.97 -23.18
C PHE A 23 -20.43 -11.62 -21.96
N VAL A 24 -21.05 -12.79 -22.14
CA VAL A 24 -21.75 -13.56 -21.10
C VAL A 24 -21.09 -14.95 -21.01
N ALA A 25 -20.92 -15.47 -19.79
CA ALA A 25 -20.33 -16.80 -19.62
C ALA A 25 -21.29 -17.88 -20.17
N PRO A 26 -20.80 -18.88 -20.90
CA PRO A 26 -21.65 -19.94 -21.49
C PRO A 26 -22.54 -20.66 -20.48
N ASN A 27 -22.08 -20.83 -19.24
CA ASN A 27 -22.86 -21.48 -18.18
C ASN A 27 -24.13 -20.70 -17.82
N TRP A 28 -24.10 -19.36 -17.84
CA TRP A 28 -25.32 -18.55 -17.61
C TRP A 28 -26.36 -18.74 -18.72
N VAL A 29 -25.89 -18.92 -19.96
CA VAL A 29 -26.77 -19.24 -21.10
C VAL A 29 -27.33 -20.66 -20.96
N GLY A 30 -26.51 -21.61 -20.49
CA GLY A 30 -26.91 -22.97 -20.15
C GLY A 30 -28.02 -22.99 -19.09
N VAL A 31 -27.80 -22.36 -17.94
CA VAL A 31 -28.79 -22.24 -16.85
C VAL A 31 -30.10 -21.63 -17.37
N ALA A 32 -30.03 -20.51 -18.10
CA ALA A 32 -31.23 -19.86 -18.64
C ALA A 32 -32.00 -20.76 -19.62
N SER A 33 -31.27 -21.49 -20.47
CA SER A 33 -31.87 -22.41 -21.45
C SER A 33 -32.53 -23.62 -20.77
N PHE A 34 -31.87 -24.26 -19.81
CA PHE A 34 -32.43 -25.39 -19.06
C PHE A 34 -33.55 -24.96 -18.12
N ALA A 35 -33.51 -23.74 -17.57
CA ALA A 35 -34.59 -23.18 -16.77
C ALA A 35 -35.87 -23.02 -17.61
N LEU A 36 -35.76 -22.47 -18.83
CA LEU A 36 -36.88 -22.31 -19.76
C LEU A 36 -37.44 -23.65 -20.24
N LEU A 37 -36.57 -24.59 -20.61
CA LEU A 37 -37.00 -25.92 -21.05
C LEU A 37 -37.67 -26.73 -19.92
N GLY A 38 -37.26 -26.52 -18.67
CA GLY A 38 -37.85 -27.21 -17.54
C GLY A 38 -39.25 -26.75 -17.16
N LEU A 39 -39.72 -25.59 -17.66
CA LEU A 39 -41.13 -25.20 -17.58
C LEU A 39 -42.04 -26.13 -18.41
N VAL A 40 -41.49 -26.74 -19.46
CA VAL A 40 -42.20 -27.71 -20.31
C VAL A 40 -42.08 -29.13 -19.74
N ASN A 41 -40.91 -29.48 -19.19
CA ASN A 41 -40.70 -30.76 -18.51
C ASN A 41 -39.70 -30.63 -17.35
N PRO A 42 -40.12 -30.84 -16.09
CA PRO A 42 -39.25 -30.71 -14.91
C PRO A 42 -37.96 -31.57 -14.95
N GLY A 43 -37.92 -32.63 -15.76
CA GLY A 43 -36.74 -33.46 -15.96
C GLY A 43 -35.52 -32.68 -16.51
N PHE A 44 -35.76 -31.60 -17.26
CA PHE A 44 -34.67 -30.76 -17.77
C PHE A 44 -33.97 -29.95 -16.67
N TRP A 45 -34.63 -29.63 -15.55
CA TRP A 45 -33.97 -28.98 -14.42
C TRP A 45 -32.94 -29.90 -13.77
N VAL A 46 -33.29 -31.17 -13.56
CA VAL A 46 -32.37 -32.17 -12.96
C VAL A 46 -31.22 -32.47 -13.92
N LEU A 47 -31.51 -32.61 -15.21
CA LEU A 47 -30.50 -32.91 -16.23
C LEU A 47 -29.52 -31.74 -16.41
N GLY A 48 -30.04 -30.50 -16.49
CA GLY A 48 -29.21 -29.29 -16.60
C GLY A 48 -28.32 -29.10 -15.37
N ALA A 49 -28.91 -29.20 -14.16
CA ALA A 49 -28.15 -29.08 -12.91
C ALA A 49 -27.07 -30.16 -12.78
N GLY A 50 -27.37 -31.42 -13.12
CA GLY A 50 -26.41 -32.52 -13.08
C GLY A 50 -25.27 -32.35 -14.08
N MET A 51 -25.58 -31.88 -15.30
CA MET A 51 -24.59 -31.65 -16.34
C MET A 51 -23.63 -30.49 -15.97
N GLU A 52 -24.17 -29.39 -15.44
CA GLU A 52 -23.35 -28.27 -14.98
C GLU A 52 -22.49 -28.65 -13.78
N LEU A 53 -23.04 -29.36 -12.79
CA LEU A 53 -22.25 -29.84 -11.65
C LEU A 53 -21.13 -30.79 -12.09
N GLY A 54 -21.40 -31.71 -13.01
CA GLY A 54 -20.40 -32.61 -13.56
C GLY A 54 -19.30 -31.87 -14.33
N TYR A 55 -19.68 -30.91 -15.16
CA TYR A 55 -18.76 -30.07 -15.92
C TYR A 55 -17.86 -29.22 -15.00
N LEU A 56 -18.45 -28.57 -13.99
CA LEU A 56 -17.70 -27.76 -13.03
C LEU A 56 -16.76 -28.60 -12.18
N ALA A 57 -17.19 -29.78 -11.72
CA ALA A 57 -16.34 -30.71 -10.97
C ALA A 57 -15.14 -31.18 -11.80
N LEU A 58 -15.37 -31.52 -13.08
CA LEU A 58 -14.31 -31.94 -14.00
C LEU A 58 -13.31 -30.80 -14.28
N LEU A 59 -13.80 -29.58 -14.54
CA LEU A 59 -12.94 -28.44 -14.88
C LEU A 59 -12.19 -27.90 -13.66
N SER A 60 -12.84 -27.80 -12.50
CA SER A 60 -12.24 -27.34 -11.24
C SER A 60 -11.16 -28.29 -10.71
N THR A 61 -11.23 -29.58 -11.03
CA THR A 61 -10.22 -30.59 -10.64
C THR A 61 -9.04 -30.65 -11.64
N ASN A 62 -9.15 -30.00 -12.80
CA ASN A 62 -8.13 -30.05 -13.83
C ASN A 62 -6.93 -29.13 -13.49
N ARG A 63 -5.75 -29.72 -13.29
CA ARG A 63 -4.49 -29.01 -12.97
C ARG A 63 -4.04 -27.98 -14.00
N ARG A 64 -4.48 -28.09 -15.26
CA ARG A 64 -4.18 -27.07 -16.29
C ARG A 64 -5.05 -25.83 -16.09
N PHE A 65 -6.33 -26.02 -15.78
CA PHE A 65 -7.26 -24.93 -15.52
C PHE A 65 -6.88 -24.19 -14.23
N GLN A 66 -6.59 -24.92 -13.15
CA GLN A 66 -6.11 -24.35 -11.89
C GLN A 66 -4.89 -23.44 -12.11
N ARG A 67 -3.86 -23.92 -12.82
CA ARG A 67 -2.66 -23.12 -13.15
C ARG A 67 -2.96 -21.85 -13.94
N VAL A 68 -3.90 -21.89 -14.87
CA VAL A 68 -4.29 -20.69 -15.65
C VAL A 68 -5.01 -19.68 -14.77
N VAL A 69 -5.92 -20.14 -13.90
CA VAL A 69 -6.63 -19.28 -12.95
C VAL A 69 -5.66 -18.66 -11.94
N ASP A 70 -4.70 -19.45 -11.45
CA ASP A 70 -3.65 -18.99 -10.55
C ASP A 70 -2.75 -17.96 -11.24
N ALA A 71 -2.31 -18.21 -12.48
CA ALA A 71 -1.50 -17.26 -13.24
C ALA A 71 -2.24 -15.96 -13.56
N VAL A 72 -3.52 -16.03 -13.94
CA VAL A 72 -4.35 -14.85 -14.24
C VAL A 72 -4.53 -13.99 -12.99
N ASP A 73 -4.82 -14.61 -11.85
CA ASP A 73 -5.05 -13.87 -10.63
C ASP A 73 -3.76 -13.26 -10.06
N VAL A 74 -2.64 -14.00 -10.09
CA VAL A 74 -1.32 -13.44 -9.76
C VAL A 74 -1.01 -12.23 -10.65
N SER A 75 -1.26 -12.33 -11.96
CA SER A 75 -1.04 -11.21 -12.88
C SER A 75 -2.00 -10.04 -12.67
N GLY A 76 -3.22 -10.28 -12.19
CA GLY A 76 -4.21 -9.26 -11.86
C GLY A 76 -3.81 -8.52 -10.59
N SER A 77 -3.50 -9.28 -9.54
CA SER A 77 -2.98 -8.76 -8.26
C SER A 77 -1.71 -7.93 -8.47
N GLU A 78 -0.72 -8.43 -9.23
CA GLU A 78 0.50 -7.65 -9.55
C GLU A 78 0.17 -6.30 -10.22
N ARG A 79 -0.77 -6.27 -11.17
CA ARG A 79 -1.18 -5.05 -11.86
C ARG A 79 -1.90 -4.07 -10.94
N ASP A 80 -2.72 -4.56 -10.02
CA ASP A 80 -3.41 -3.74 -9.03
C ASP A 80 -2.40 -3.07 -8.08
N TRP A 81 -1.40 -3.83 -7.64
CA TRP A 81 -0.29 -3.31 -6.83
C TRP A 81 0.54 -2.27 -7.55
N GLN A 82 0.88 -2.51 -8.82
CA GLN A 82 1.61 -1.54 -9.64
C GLN A 82 0.83 -0.22 -9.78
N ARG A 83 -0.48 -0.30 -10.02
CA ARG A 83 -1.35 0.90 -10.08
C ARG A 83 -1.37 1.63 -8.75
N LYS A 84 -1.48 0.91 -7.63
CA LYS A 84 -1.49 1.51 -6.29
C LYS A 84 -0.17 2.22 -5.96
N ILE A 85 0.97 1.54 -6.18
CA ILE A 85 2.29 2.15 -5.99
C ILE A 85 2.47 3.35 -6.91
N GLY A 86 2.10 3.23 -8.19
CA GLY A 86 2.15 4.32 -9.15
C GLY A 86 1.32 5.53 -8.74
N GLY A 87 0.12 5.30 -8.18
CA GLY A 87 -0.73 6.36 -7.62
C GLY A 87 -0.12 7.05 -6.40
N LEU A 88 0.51 6.30 -5.49
CA LEU A 88 1.21 6.89 -4.34
C LEU A 88 2.44 7.69 -4.79
N LEU A 89 3.22 7.17 -5.75
CA LEU A 89 4.38 7.84 -6.31
C LEU A 89 4.00 9.12 -7.07
N SER A 90 2.89 9.12 -7.82
CA SER A 90 2.44 10.30 -8.55
C SER A 90 2.02 11.46 -7.61
N GLY A 91 1.60 11.14 -6.39
CA GLY A 91 1.37 12.14 -5.34
C GLY A 91 2.63 12.73 -4.72
N LEU A 92 3.80 12.08 -4.86
CA LEU A 92 5.07 12.57 -4.30
C LEU A 92 5.73 13.61 -5.20
N GLY A 93 6.50 14.53 -4.59
CA GLY A 93 7.39 15.43 -5.32
C GLY A 93 8.64 14.73 -5.86
N ASP A 94 9.33 15.37 -6.81
CA ASP A 94 10.48 14.78 -7.52
C ASP A 94 11.62 14.31 -6.62
N GLY A 95 11.83 15.00 -5.49
CA GLY A 95 12.85 14.61 -4.50
C GLY A 95 12.56 13.26 -3.85
N ASP A 96 11.32 13.05 -3.41
CA ASP A 96 10.90 11.82 -2.73
C ASP A 96 10.77 10.64 -3.71
N ARG A 97 10.35 10.90 -4.96
CA ARG A 97 10.41 9.89 -6.03
C ARG A 97 11.82 9.39 -6.29
N ARG A 98 12.79 10.31 -6.49
CA ARG A 98 14.20 9.93 -6.67
C ARG A 98 14.76 9.14 -5.50
N ARG A 99 14.38 9.49 -4.26
CA ARG A 99 14.77 8.73 -3.06
C ARG A 99 14.22 7.31 -3.07
N TYR A 100 12.95 7.15 -3.45
CA TYR A 100 12.33 5.83 -3.62
C TYR A 100 13.03 5.01 -4.71
N ASP A 101 13.26 5.59 -5.88
CA ASP A 101 13.89 4.91 -7.01
C ASP A 101 15.32 4.45 -6.69
N ALA A 102 16.08 5.29 -5.98
CA ALA A 102 17.42 4.94 -5.52
C ALA A 102 17.40 3.76 -4.54
N LEU A 103 16.45 3.74 -3.60
CA LEU A 103 16.30 2.61 -2.68
C LEU A 103 15.87 1.33 -3.41
N ALA A 104 14.92 1.44 -4.34
CA ALA A 104 14.47 0.33 -5.17
C ALA A 104 15.61 -0.29 -5.99
N ALA A 105 16.47 0.56 -6.58
CA ALA A 105 17.65 0.11 -7.31
C ALA A 105 18.62 -0.67 -6.42
N ARG A 106 18.83 -0.23 -5.18
CA ARG A 106 19.69 -0.91 -4.20
C ARG A 106 19.13 -2.27 -3.80
N CYS A 107 17.83 -2.34 -3.49
CA CYS A 107 17.15 -3.60 -3.17
C CYS A 107 17.24 -4.61 -4.33
N LYS A 108 17.06 -4.15 -5.58
CA LYS A 108 17.25 -4.99 -6.77
C LYS A 108 18.69 -5.49 -6.87
N GLY A 109 19.67 -4.60 -6.71
CA GLY A 109 21.09 -4.97 -6.75
C GLY A 109 21.50 -5.98 -5.70
N ILE A 110 20.89 -5.95 -4.50
CA ILE A 110 21.09 -6.98 -3.47
C ILE A 110 20.64 -8.36 -3.96
N LEU A 111 19.45 -8.45 -4.58
CA LEU A 111 18.94 -9.73 -5.09
C LEU A 111 19.74 -10.24 -6.30
N ASP A 112 20.13 -9.36 -7.21
CA ASP A 112 20.91 -9.74 -8.40
C ASP A 112 22.26 -10.38 -8.01
N GLN A 113 22.85 -9.95 -6.89
CA GLN A 113 24.08 -10.55 -6.34
C GLN A 113 23.87 -11.95 -5.76
N GLN A 114 22.63 -12.31 -5.39
CA GLN A 114 22.29 -13.57 -4.73
C GLN A 114 21.72 -14.62 -5.71
N THR A 115 21.76 -14.36 -7.02
CA THR A 115 21.19 -15.24 -8.07
C THR A 115 21.78 -16.66 -8.11
N GLN A 116 22.90 -16.91 -7.41
CA GLN A 116 23.52 -18.24 -7.27
C GLN A 116 23.04 -19.02 -6.02
N GLY A 117 22.22 -18.40 -5.15
CA GLY A 117 21.69 -19.01 -3.93
C GLY A 117 20.47 -19.91 -4.15
N GLU A 118 20.01 -20.56 -3.08
CA GLU A 118 18.78 -21.37 -3.12
C GLU A 118 17.55 -20.50 -3.43
N VAL A 119 16.67 -21.00 -4.30
CA VAL A 119 15.44 -20.28 -4.74
C VAL A 119 14.57 -19.85 -3.55
N ALA A 120 14.44 -20.71 -2.54
CA ALA A 120 13.65 -20.41 -1.34
C ALA A 120 14.25 -19.28 -0.49
N ALA A 121 15.58 -19.19 -0.42
CA ALA A 121 16.26 -18.10 0.28
C ALA A 121 16.05 -16.78 -0.47
N ILE A 122 16.17 -16.78 -1.79
CA ILE A 122 15.95 -15.59 -2.63
C ILE A 122 14.51 -15.08 -2.50
N GLU A 123 13.51 -15.97 -2.51
CA GLU A 123 12.11 -15.59 -2.29
C GLU A 123 11.92 -14.90 -0.94
N THR A 124 12.44 -15.48 0.14
CA THR A 124 12.35 -14.92 1.50
C THR A 124 12.99 -13.53 1.59
N GLN A 125 14.18 -13.35 1.01
CA GLN A 125 14.87 -12.06 0.94
C GLN A 125 14.06 -11.04 0.14
N SER A 126 13.48 -11.46 -0.99
CA SER A 126 12.65 -10.59 -1.83
C SER A 126 11.40 -10.11 -1.11
N GLU A 127 10.77 -10.96 -0.30
CA GLU A 127 9.62 -10.59 0.51
C GLU A 127 10.02 -9.56 1.58
N GLY A 128 11.11 -9.81 2.31
CA GLY A 128 11.59 -8.90 3.35
C GLY A 128 11.98 -7.51 2.81
N LEU A 129 12.72 -7.47 1.70
CA LEU A 129 13.05 -6.23 0.99
C LEU A 129 11.80 -5.53 0.44
N GLY A 130 10.79 -6.29 -0.02
CA GLY A 130 9.49 -5.75 -0.42
C GLY A 130 8.75 -5.07 0.72
N ARG A 131 8.72 -5.70 1.91
CA ARG A 131 8.16 -5.11 3.14
C ARG A 131 8.87 -3.82 3.53
N LEU A 132 10.21 -3.80 3.46
CA LEU A 132 11.04 -2.62 3.71
C LEU A 132 10.70 -1.49 2.74
N MET A 133 10.64 -1.78 1.44
CA MET A 133 10.30 -0.80 0.41
C MET A 133 8.89 -0.24 0.57
N TRP A 134 7.92 -1.09 0.93
CA TRP A 134 6.57 -0.63 1.20
C TRP A 134 6.52 0.32 2.38
N MET A 135 7.19 -0.03 3.47
CA MET A 135 7.26 0.83 4.65
C MET A 135 7.93 2.17 4.34
N TYR A 136 9.01 2.14 3.56
CA TYR A 136 9.70 3.32 3.08
C TYR A 136 8.78 4.24 2.27
N LEU A 137 8.02 3.69 1.31
CA LEU A 137 7.05 4.44 0.52
C LEU A 137 5.99 5.10 1.42
N ARG A 138 5.48 4.38 2.42
CA ARG A 138 4.50 4.92 3.37
C ARG A 138 5.06 6.09 4.17
N LEU A 139 6.32 6.02 4.59
CA LEU A 139 7.00 7.12 5.26
C LEU A 139 7.16 8.35 4.36
N LEU A 140 7.53 8.15 3.08
CA LEU A 140 7.61 9.24 2.11
C LEU A 140 6.26 9.92 1.89
N VAL A 141 5.18 9.14 1.72
CA VAL A 141 3.82 9.68 1.57
C VAL A 141 3.40 10.44 2.82
N ALA A 142 3.68 9.90 4.01
CA ALA A 142 3.38 10.58 5.26
C ALA A 142 4.15 11.89 5.44
N ARG A 143 5.44 11.87 5.10
CA ARG A 143 6.29 13.05 5.09
C ARG A 143 5.72 14.11 4.16
N HIS A 144 5.39 13.74 2.93
CA HIS A 144 4.84 14.64 1.93
C HIS A 144 3.50 15.26 2.38
N ALA A 145 2.61 14.46 2.98
CA ALA A 145 1.34 14.95 3.50
C ALA A 145 1.54 16.03 4.59
N ILE A 146 2.43 15.77 5.56
CA ILE A 146 2.74 16.72 6.64
C ILE A 146 3.43 17.98 6.07
N ASP A 147 4.35 17.81 5.12
CA ASP A 147 5.06 18.91 4.47
C ASP A 147 4.11 19.84 3.69
N ARG A 148 3.11 19.28 2.98
CA ARG A 148 2.06 20.09 2.32
C ARG A 148 1.26 20.93 3.32
N VAL A 149 0.83 20.32 4.44
CA VAL A 149 0.09 21.03 5.49
C VAL A 149 0.91 22.16 6.10
N LEU A 150 2.19 21.92 6.38
CA LEU A 150 3.10 22.94 6.91
C LEU A 150 3.42 24.03 5.89
N GLY A 151 3.61 23.66 4.62
CA GLY A 151 3.88 24.56 3.51
C GLY A 151 2.72 25.54 3.28
N ASP A 152 1.48 25.05 3.26
CA ASP A 152 0.29 25.91 3.19
C ASP A 152 0.18 26.86 4.38
N ALA A 153 0.53 26.39 5.57
CA ALA A 153 0.48 27.21 6.77
C ALA A 153 1.55 28.31 6.81
N GLY A 154 2.66 28.15 6.06
CA GLY A 154 3.78 29.10 5.99
C GLY A 154 3.63 30.22 4.96
N ARG A 155 2.62 30.19 4.07
CA ARG A 155 2.42 31.22 3.02
C ARG A 155 1.81 32.53 3.53
N GLY A 156 1.32 32.55 4.76
CA GLY A 156 0.65 33.70 5.37
C GLY A 156 1.55 34.52 6.29
N GLU A 157 0.95 35.52 6.95
CA GLU A 157 1.59 36.23 8.06
C GLU A 157 2.04 35.25 9.16
N PRO A 158 3.24 35.40 9.74
CA PRO A 158 3.70 34.55 10.82
C PRO A 158 2.71 34.56 12.00
N LEU A 159 2.18 33.38 12.35
CA LEU A 159 1.14 33.25 13.37
C LEU A 159 1.56 33.84 14.71
N ASP A 160 2.85 33.73 15.08
CA ASP A 160 3.39 34.30 16.32
C ASP A 160 3.29 35.83 16.36
N ARG A 161 3.41 36.49 15.20
CA ARG A 161 3.26 37.95 15.09
C ARG A 161 1.79 38.33 15.30
N ARG A 162 0.91 37.67 14.55
CA ARG A 162 -0.53 37.89 14.62
C ARG A 162 -1.12 37.58 16.01
N LEU A 163 -0.59 36.57 16.69
CA LEU A 163 -0.95 36.25 18.07
C LEU A 163 -0.59 37.40 19.01
N ARG A 164 0.65 37.89 18.96
CA ARG A 164 1.09 39.04 19.78
C ARG A 164 0.26 40.30 19.51
N ASP A 165 -0.08 40.57 18.26
CA ASP A 165 -0.86 41.74 17.88
C ASP A 165 -2.32 41.65 18.37
N LEU A 166 -2.90 40.45 18.39
CA LEU A 166 -4.24 40.23 18.95
C LEU A 166 -4.24 40.27 20.48
N GLU A 167 -3.24 39.70 21.13
CA GLU A 167 -3.07 39.80 22.59
C GLU A 167 -2.94 41.26 23.03
N ALA A 168 -2.18 42.09 22.31
CA ALA A 168 -2.09 43.52 22.58
C ALA A 168 -3.44 44.26 22.39
N GLN A 169 -4.26 43.84 21.42
CA GLN A 169 -5.60 44.40 21.20
C GLN A 169 -6.59 44.00 22.29
N VAL A 170 -6.48 42.79 22.85
CA VAL A 170 -7.32 42.33 23.97
C VAL A 170 -7.10 43.19 25.21
N GLU A 171 -5.85 43.55 25.49
CA GLU A 171 -5.41 44.37 26.64
C GLU A 171 -5.61 45.88 26.43
N ALA A 172 -6.00 46.30 25.22
CA ALA A 172 -6.16 47.72 24.91
C ALA A 172 -7.32 48.35 25.72
N PRO A 173 -7.10 49.54 26.31
CA PRO A 173 -8.16 50.26 27.02
C PRO A 173 -9.24 50.72 26.04
N GLY A 174 -10.52 50.62 26.45
CA GLY A 174 -11.67 51.07 25.65
C GLY A 174 -12.29 50.01 24.73
N VAL A 175 -11.79 48.77 24.75
CA VAL A 175 -12.39 47.64 24.03
C VAL A 175 -13.69 47.17 24.72
N SER A 176 -14.77 47.01 23.95
CA SER A 176 -16.04 46.50 24.46
C SER A 176 -15.94 45.02 24.87
N ASP A 177 -16.78 44.57 25.80
CA ASP A 177 -16.72 43.19 26.30
C ASP A 177 -17.01 42.14 25.20
N ASP A 178 -17.91 42.44 24.27
CA ASP A 178 -18.19 41.59 23.10
C ASP A 178 -16.98 41.43 22.18
N LEU A 179 -16.30 42.55 21.90
CA LEU A 179 -15.10 42.53 21.07
C LEU A 179 -13.96 41.79 21.79
N ARG A 180 -13.78 42.00 23.10
CA ARG A 180 -12.79 41.27 23.91
C ARG A 180 -13.02 39.77 23.87
N ARG A 181 -14.28 39.31 23.99
CA ARG A 181 -14.63 37.88 23.85
C ARG A 181 -14.27 37.33 22.47
N SER A 182 -14.59 38.06 21.41
CA SER A 182 -14.27 37.64 20.04
C SER A 182 -12.75 37.58 19.79
N LEU A 183 -11.99 38.58 20.28
CA LEU A 183 -10.53 38.60 20.17
C LEU A 183 -9.89 37.45 20.97
N ASN A 184 -10.36 37.17 22.18
CA ASN A 184 -9.89 36.02 22.96
C ASN A 184 -10.14 34.68 22.25
N SER A 185 -11.31 34.50 21.63
CA SER A 185 -11.59 33.32 20.82
C SER A 185 -10.61 33.18 19.64
N GLN A 186 -10.25 34.29 18.99
CA GLN A 186 -9.24 34.28 17.92
C GLN A 186 -7.83 33.93 18.45
N VAL A 187 -7.46 34.45 19.62
CA VAL A 187 -6.21 34.11 20.32
C VAL A 187 -6.13 32.61 20.60
N ASP A 188 -7.20 32.01 21.13
CA ASP A 188 -7.24 30.58 21.43
C ASP A 188 -7.10 29.72 20.17
N ILE A 189 -7.79 30.10 19.08
CA ILE A 189 -7.66 29.44 17.77
C ILE A 189 -6.22 29.53 17.26
N LEU A 190 -5.58 30.70 17.36
CA LEU A 190 -4.19 30.88 16.91
C LEU A 190 -3.20 30.06 17.74
N ARG A 191 -3.37 30.02 19.07
CA ARG A 191 -2.54 29.18 19.95
C ARG A 191 -2.66 27.70 19.58
N GLN A 192 -3.89 27.23 19.33
CA GLN A 192 -4.11 25.86 18.86
C GLN A 192 -3.41 25.61 17.51
N ARG A 193 -3.52 26.53 16.54
CA ARG A 193 -2.84 26.40 15.24
C ARG A 193 -1.32 26.35 15.38
N ILE A 194 -0.72 27.17 16.25
CA ILE A 194 0.72 27.18 16.51
C ILE A 194 1.17 25.85 17.14
N ALA A 195 0.43 25.36 18.14
CA ALA A 195 0.72 24.06 18.77
C ALA A 195 0.68 22.92 17.74
N GLN A 196 -0.35 22.90 16.87
CA GLN A 196 -0.48 21.92 15.80
C GLN A 196 0.66 22.00 14.76
N GLN A 197 1.11 23.21 14.40
CA GLN A 197 2.28 23.37 13.53
C GLN A 197 3.58 22.88 14.20
N SER A 198 3.74 23.11 15.49
CA SER A 198 4.92 22.62 16.24
C SER A 198 4.92 21.08 16.26
N GLU A 199 3.79 20.47 16.60
CA GLU A 199 3.63 19.02 16.62
C GLU A 199 3.89 18.40 15.24
N ALA A 200 3.35 19.01 14.18
CA ALA A 200 3.60 18.56 12.80
C ALA A 200 5.10 18.63 12.42
N LYS A 201 5.82 19.68 12.86
CA LYS A 201 7.27 19.78 12.63
C LYS A 201 8.06 18.70 13.37
N GLU A 202 7.66 18.34 14.59
CA GLU A 202 8.28 17.25 15.34
C GLU A 202 8.05 15.90 14.65
N LYS A 203 6.82 15.65 14.19
CA LYS A 203 6.49 14.45 13.40
C LYS A 203 7.29 14.38 12.11
N LEU A 204 7.48 15.50 11.42
CA LEU A 204 8.29 15.56 10.21
C LEU A 204 9.75 15.19 10.49
N ARG A 205 10.34 15.71 11.58
CA ARG A 205 11.71 15.34 12.01
C ARG A 205 11.84 13.86 12.32
N PHE A 206 10.83 13.28 12.99
CA PHE A 206 10.80 11.84 13.26
C PHE A 206 10.76 11.03 11.95
N LEU A 207 9.88 11.40 11.01
CA LEU A 207 9.79 10.75 9.69
C LEU A 207 11.10 10.85 8.90
N ASP A 208 11.73 12.02 8.89
CA ASP A 208 13.02 12.22 8.21
C ASP A 208 14.10 11.31 8.80
N ALA A 209 14.18 11.20 10.13
CA ALA A 209 15.14 10.31 10.80
C ALA A 209 14.89 8.83 10.45
N GLU A 210 13.62 8.42 10.37
CA GLU A 210 13.24 7.05 10.08
C GLU A 210 13.47 6.67 8.60
N ILE A 211 13.23 7.61 7.68
CA ILE A 211 13.58 7.47 6.26
C ILE A 211 15.10 7.24 6.13
N VAL A 212 15.91 8.04 6.81
CA VAL A 212 17.38 7.88 6.81
C VAL A 212 17.76 6.53 7.41
N ARG A 213 17.16 6.15 8.55
CA ARG A 213 17.42 4.85 9.20
C ARG A 213 17.23 3.68 8.24
N ILE A 214 16.13 3.65 7.48
CA ILE A 214 15.87 2.58 6.49
C ILE A 214 16.89 2.63 5.35
N GLN A 215 17.28 3.81 4.87
CA GLN A 215 18.31 3.94 3.83
C GLN A 215 19.65 3.33 4.30
N GLU A 216 20.09 3.68 5.50
CA GLU A 216 21.34 3.14 6.07
C GLU A 216 21.26 1.63 6.31
N GLN A 217 20.09 1.12 6.71
CA GLN A 217 19.88 -0.32 6.86
C GLN A 217 20.00 -1.07 5.53
N VAL A 218 19.47 -0.51 4.43
CA VAL A 218 19.59 -1.11 3.10
C VAL A 218 21.03 -1.03 2.58
N GLU A 219 21.74 0.06 2.82
CA GLU A 219 23.17 0.16 2.48
C GLU A 219 23.98 -0.89 3.23
N LEU A 220 23.73 -1.09 4.53
CA LEU A 220 24.38 -2.13 5.31
C LEU A 220 24.06 -3.55 4.81
N ILE A 221 22.80 -3.82 4.44
CA ILE A 221 22.42 -5.11 3.82
C ILE A 221 23.22 -5.31 2.52
N ARG A 222 23.36 -4.27 1.69
CA ARG A 222 24.13 -4.33 0.44
C ARG A 222 25.60 -4.62 0.67
N GLU A 223 26.23 -3.94 1.63
CA GLU A 223 27.63 -4.19 2.01
C GLU A 223 27.82 -5.63 2.49
N GLN A 224 26.90 -6.14 3.31
CA GLN A 224 26.95 -7.51 3.79
C GLN A 224 26.73 -8.54 2.68
N ALA A 225 25.80 -8.29 1.76
CA ALA A 225 25.58 -9.14 0.59
C ALA A 225 26.81 -9.21 -0.33
N ALA A 226 27.59 -8.13 -0.40
CA ALA A 226 28.84 -8.11 -1.16
C ALA A 226 30.01 -8.85 -0.46
N LEU A 227 30.01 -8.90 0.88
CA LEU A 227 31.08 -9.50 1.68
C LEU A 227 30.83 -10.98 2.04
N SER A 228 29.56 -11.41 2.06
CA SER A 228 29.14 -12.73 2.52
C SER A 228 28.26 -13.42 1.48
N THR A 229 28.64 -14.64 1.08
CA THR A 229 27.85 -15.51 0.20
C THR A 229 26.83 -16.37 0.97
N ASP A 230 26.68 -16.17 2.28
CA ASP A 230 25.75 -16.91 3.15
C ASP A 230 24.32 -16.35 3.05
N PRO A 231 23.40 -17.00 2.30
CA PRO A 231 22.06 -16.48 2.04
C PRO A 231 21.16 -16.53 3.28
N GLU A 232 21.34 -17.52 4.16
CA GLU A 232 20.58 -17.68 5.40
C GLU A 232 20.85 -16.52 6.37
N ARG A 233 22.12 -16.13 6.55
CA ARG A 233 22.46 -15.00 7.42
C ARG A 233 21.90 -13.68 6.89
N LEU A 234 21.89 -13.49 5.58
CA LEU A 234 21.31 -12.32 4.94
C LEU A 234 19.79 -12.26 5.17
N SER A 235 19.09 -13.38 4.97
CA SER A 235 17.66 -13.50 5.23
C SER A 235 17.32 -13.17 6.69
N GLN A 236 18.04 -13.74 7.65
CA GLN A 236 17.86 -13.46 9.08
C GLN A 236 18.02 -11.96 9.41
N ARG A 237 19.00 -11.29 8.77
CA ARG A 237 19.23 -9.86 8.98
C ARG A 237 18.07 -9.01 8.43
N ILE A 238 17.59 -9.34 7.22
CA ILE A 238 16.45 -8.67 6.59
C ILE A 238 15.19 -8.84 7.47
N ASP A 239 14.96 -10.04 8.00
CA ASP A 239 13.81 -10.31 8.87
C ASP A 239 13.92 -9.56 10.21
N GLN A 240 15.11 -9.52 10.82
CA GLN A 240 15.33 -8.73 12.03
C GLN A 240 15.04 -7.25 11.80
N ILE A 241 15.51 -6.68 10.69
CA ILE A 241 15.25 -5.28 10.32
C ILE A 241 13.73 -5.07 10.13
N THR A 242 13.07 -5.97 9.40
CA THR A 242 11.62 -5.92 9.18
C THR A 242 10.84 -5.99 10.49
N ALA A 243 11.26 -6.82 11.45
CA ALA A 243 10.65 -6.88 12.77
C ALA A 243 10.75 -5.55 13.52
N THR A 244 11.87 -4.83 13.38
CA THR A 244 12.01 -3.48 13.99
C THR A 244 11.11 -2.42 13.36
N LEU A 245 10.62 -2.64 12.13
CA LEU A 245 9.68 -1.72 11.48
C LEU A 245 8.26 -1.77 12.07
N GLY A 246 7.94 -2.78 12.88
CA GLY A 246 6.60 -2.93 13.48
C GLY A 246 6.16 -1.70 14.30
N GLY A 247 7.09 -1.10 15.07
CA GLY A 247 6.83 0.11 15.84
C GLY A 247 6.51 1.30 14.96
N THR A 248 7.27 1.48 13.87
CA THR A 248 7.05 2.55 12.89
C THR A 248 5.74 2.36 12.13
N ALA A 249 5.39 1.12 11.77
CA ALA A 249 4.12 0.81 11.12
C ALA A 249 2.92 1.11 12.05
N GLN A 250 3.06 0.82 13.35
CA GLN A 250 2.06 1.16 14.35
C GLN A 250 1.91 2.68 14.51
N TRP A 251 3.04 3.40 14.59
CA TRP A 251 3.04 4.85 14.66
C TRP A 251 2.33 5.48 13.45
N ILE A 252 2.61 5.02 12.22
CA ILE A 252 1.91 5.50 11.02
C ILE A 252 0.40 5.28 11.18
N ARG A 253 -0.04 4.08 11.55
CA ARG A 253 -1.48 3.77 11.76
C ARG A 253 -2.16 4.70 12.76
N ASP A 254 -1.48 5.00 13.86
CA ASP A 254 -2.02 5.89 14.88
C ASP A 254 -2.11 7.34 14.38
N GLN A 255 -1.16 7.78 13.55
CA GLN A 255 -1.21 9.11 12.92
C GLN A 255 -2.23 9.21 11.78
N GLN A 256 -2.50 8.13 11.04
CA GLN A 256 -3.47 8.11 9.94
C GLN A 256 -4.89 8.49 10.39
N LYS A 257 -5.27 8.16 11.64
CA LYS A 257 -6.55 8.55 12.24
C LYS A 257 -6.74 10.07 12.34
N VAL A 258 -5.64 10.84 12.33
CA VAL A 258 -5.64 12.29 12.50
C VAL A 258 -5.63 13.02 11.15
N TYR A 259 -5.02 12.44 10.11
CA TYR A 259 -4.76 13.14 8.84
C TYR A 259 -5.66 12.73 7.66
N GLY A 260 -6.55 11.74 7.80
CA GLY A 260 -7.69 11.48 6.91
C GLY A 260 -7.39 11.01 5.47
N GLU A 261 -6.28 11.43 4.85
CA GLU A 261 -5.94 11.16 3.43
C GLU A 261 -5.11 9.88 3.23
N MET A 262 -5.00 9.03 4.24
CA MET A 262 -4.00 7.96 4.25
C MET A 262 -4.59 6.54 4.17
N GLU A 263 -5.84 6.37 3.76
CA GLU A 263 -6.51 5.05 3.78
C GLU A 263 -5.76 3.98 2.96
N ASP A 264 -5.06 4.40 1.90
CA ASP A 264 -4.27 3.50 1.04
C ASP A 264 -3.04 2.89 1.71
N LEU A 265 -2.51 3.48 2.79
CA LEU A 265 -1.31 2.95 3.45
C LEU A 265 -1.60 1.72 4.32
N LEU A 266 -2.88 1.37 4.57
CA LEU A 266 -3.25 0.22 5.41
C LEU A 266 -3.15 -1.14 4.69
N ALA A 267 -2.90 -1.13 3.37
CA ALA A 267 -2.81 -2.36 2.59
C ALA A 267 -1.53 -3.16 2.89
N GLU A 268 -1.62 -4.47 2.69
CA GLU A 268 -0.52 -5.42 2.86
C GLU A 268 0.66 -5.06 1.92
N PRO A 269 1.94 -5.25 2.32
CA PRO A 269 3.07 -4.93 1.47
C PRO A 269 3.06 -5.72 0.15
N PRO A 270 3.21 -5.06 -1.01
CA PRO A 270 3.33 -5.75 -2.29
C PRO A 270 4.66 -6.52 -2.38
N PRO A 271 4.74 -7.55 -3.24
CA PRO A 271 6.00 -8.21 -3.55
C PRO A 271 6.96 -7.21 -4.21
N LEU A 272 8.26 -7.39 -3.95
CA LEU A 272 9.31 -6.49 -4.47
C LEU A 272 9.27 -6.37 -6.00
N THR A 273 8.93 -7.45 -6.71
CA THR A 273 8.81 -7.48 -8.18
C THR A 273 7.78 -6.47 -8.70
N ALA A 274 6.66 -6.31 -8.00
CA ALA A 274 5.65 -5.32 -8.35
C ALA A 274 6.18 -3.89 -8.15
N ALA A 275 6.90 -3.64 -7.06
CA ALA A 275 7.52 -2.35 -6.75
C ALA A 275 8.61 -1.94 -7.76
N VAL A 276 9.45 -2.89 -8.17
CA VAL A 276 10.52 -2.66 -9.14
C VAL A 276 9.97 -2.44 -10.55
N ARG A 277 8.93 -3.18 -10.98
CA ARG A 277 8.37 -3.03 -12.33
C ARG A 277 7.68 -1.68 -12.56
N VAL A 278 7.12 -1.03 -11.53
CA VAL A 278 6.55 0.34 -11.68
C VAL A 278 7.59 1.32 -12.20
N ARG A 279 8.85 1.18 -11.76
CA ARG A 279 9.97 2.00 -12.26
C ARG A 279 10.26 1.75 -13.74
N GLU A 280 10.24 0.49 -14.19
CA GLU A 280 10.56 0.14 -15.58
C GLU A 280 9.48 0.61 -16.57
N SER A 281 8.28 0.94 -16.08
CA SER A 281 7.16 1.45 -16.88
C SER A 281 7.00 2.97 -16.91
N GLN A 282 7.82 3.72 -16.16
CA GLN A 282 7.84 5.19 -16.13
C GLN A 282 9.01 5.75 -16.92
#